data_AF-A0A3C1Y093-F1
#
_entry.id   AF-A0A3C1Y093-F1
#
_cell.length_a   1.000
_cell.length_b   1.000
_cell.length_c   1.000
_cell.angle_alpha   90.00
_cell.angle_beta   90.00
_cell.angle_gamma   90.00
#
_symmetry.space_group_name_H-M   'P 1'
#
loop_
_entity.id
_entity.type
_entity.pdbx_description
1 polymer ?
#
loop_
_entity_poly.entity_id
_entity_poly.type
_entity_poly.pdbx_seq_one_letter_code
_entity_poly.pdbx_strand_id
1 'polypeptide(L)' 'EVLLISDGGTLVRTRGSEISRVGRNTQGVTLIRLSKDEKLQAVERMDASIDEDEDEVAAAAPAATGGAPAAASSEDAAQE' A
#
# COMPACT_ATOMS: atom_id res chain seq x y z
N GLU A 1 7.94 7.70 -3.58
CA GLU A 1 7.21 8.97 -3.52
C GLU A 1 7.91 9.97 -2.63
N VAL A 2 7.42 11.21 -2.58
CA VAL A 2 7.92 12.27 -1.71
C VAL A 2 6.76 12.80 -0.87
N LEU A 3 7.00 12.92 0.43
CA LEU A 3 6.07 13.54 1.38
C LEU A 3 6.63 14.91 1.77
N LEU A 4 5.77 15.93 1.71
CA LEU A 4 6.07 17.29 2.12
C LEU A 4 5.24 17.59 3.37
N ILE A 5 5.89 18.02 4.44
CA ILE A 5 5.25 18.26 5.75
C ILE A 5 5.48 19.73 6.13
N SER A 6 4.40 20.47 6.35
CA SER A 6 4.47 21.84 6.87
C SER A 6 4.37 21.90 8.39
N ASP A 7 4.82 23.02 8.96
CA ASP A 7 4.64 23.32 10.39
C ASP A 7 3.17 23.59 10.79
N GLY A 8 2.30 23.85 9.81
CA GLY A 8 0.86 23.95 9.98
C GLY A 8 0.13 22.60 10.05
N GLY A 9 0.84 21.48 9.93
CA GLY A 9 0.25 20.14 9.93
C GLY A 9 -0.30 19.69 8.57
N THR A 10 0.00 20.42 7.50
CA THR A 10 -0.35 20.00 6.13
C THR A 10 0.64 18.95 5.65
N LEU A 11 0.12 17.78 5.26
CA LEU A 11 0.91 16.71 4.64
C LEU A 11 0.48 16.52 3.19
N VAL A 12 1.42 16.67 2.25
CA VAL A 12 1.19 16.48 0.82
C VAL A 12 2.07 15.36 0.31
N ARG A 13 1.44 14.36 -0.31
CA ARG A 13 2.10 13.24 -0.97
C ARG A 13 2.16 13.51 -2.47
N THR A 14 3.32 13.29 -3.09
CA THR A 14 3.50 13.49 -4.53
C THR A 14 4.33 12.36 -5.12
N ARG A 15 3.89 11.82 -6.27
CA ARG A 15 4.63 10.79 -6.97
C ARG A 15 5.87 11.41 -7.61
N GLY A 16 7.01 10.73 -7.53
CA GLY A 16 8.26 11.26 -8.09
C GLY A 16 8.19 11.50 -9.60
N SER A 17 7.36 10.74 -10.31
CA SER A 17 7.09 10.89 -11.75
C SER A 17 6.32 12.17 -12.11
N GLU A 18 5.60 12.78 -11.16
CA GLU A 18 4.83 14.01 -11.36
C GLU A 18 5.69 15.27 -11.18
N ILE A 19 6.88 15.12 -10.59
CA ILE A 19 7.79 16.24 -10.32
C ILE A 19 8.52 16.63 -11.62
N SER A 20 8.46 17.91 -11.96
CA SER A 20 9.13 18.43 -13.15
C SER A 20 10.66 18.30 -13.04
N ARG A 21 11.28 17.75 -14.09
CA ARG A 21 12.74 17.66 -14.20
C ARG A 21 13.31 18.99 -14.69
N VAL A 22 14.09 19.65 -13.84
CA VAL A 22 14.71 20.95 -14.10
C VAL A 22 16.22 20.90 -13.89
N GLY A 23 16.95 21.87 -14.43
CA GLY A 23 18.41 21.93 -14.31
C GLY A 23 18.88 22.21 -12.87
N ARG A 24 20.15 21.87 -12.57
CA ARG A 24 20.73 22.00 -11.23
C ARG A 24 20.85 23.43 -10.72
N ASN A 25 21.01 24.39 -11.62
CA ASN A 25 21.12 25.81 -11.28
C ASN A 25 19.84 26.55 -11.70
N THR A 26 18.72 26.15 -11.10
CA THR A 26 17.39 26.72 -11.36
C THR A 26 16.65 26.93 -10.05
N GLN A 27 15.62 27.79 -10.07
CA GLN A 27 14.73 27.98 -8.92
C GLN A 27 13.78 26.78 -8.69
N GLY A 28 13.56 25.97 -9.71
CA GLY A 28 12.64 24.84 -9.64
C GLY A 28 11.18 25.21 -9.88
N VAL A 29 10.29 24.33 -9.42
CA VAL A 29 8.83 24.44 -9.56
C VAL A 29 8.16 24.35 -8.20
N THR A 30 6.96 24.91 -8.07
CA THR A 30 6.17 24.83 -6.85
C THR A 30 5.50 23.47 -6.73
N LEU A 31 5.87 22.68 -5.71
CA LEU A 31 5.20 21.41 -5.39
C LEU A 31 4.02 21.58 -4.43
N ILE A 32 4.12 22.51 -3.48
CA ILE A 32 3.08 22.81 -2.49
C ILE A 32 2.88 24.32 -2.37
N ARG A 33 1.62 24.74 -2.18
CA ARG A 33 1.28 26.12 -1.80
C ARG A 33 1.05 26.16 -0.30
N LEU A 34 1.80 27.01 0.38
CA LEU A 34 1.70 27.20 1.83
C LEU A 34 0.86 28.44 2.13
N SER A 35 0.22 28.45 3.29
CA SER A 35 -0.51 29.61 3.80
C SER A 35 0.46 30.74 4.18
N LYS A 36 -0.08 31.92 4.48
CA LYS A 36 0.73 33.03 4.98
C LYS A 36 1.37 32.63 6.31
N ASP A 37 2.68 32.86 6.42
CA ASP A 37 3.52 32.54 7.59
C ASP A 37 3.74 31.03 7.89
N GLU A 38 3.26 30.15 7.02
CA GLU A 38 3.50 28.69 7.08
C GLU A 38 4.79 28.33 6.34
N LYS A 39 5.53 27.35 6.83
CA LYS A 39 6.79 26.89 6.23
C LYS A 39 6.81 25.39 6.02
N LEU A 40 7.56 24.97 5.00
CA LEU A 40 7.89 23.56 4.82
C LEU A 40 8.89 23.15 5.90
N GLN A 41 8.50 22.20 6.74
CA GLN A 41 9.29 21.74 7.87
C GLN A 41 10.15 20.53 7.49
N ALA A 42 9.59 19.59 6.73
CA ALA A 42 10.29 18.37 6.36
C ALA A 42 9.92 17.87 4.95
N VAL A 43 10.86 17.12 4.35
CA VAL A 43 10.67 16.39 3.10
C VAL A 43 11.20 14.97 3.32
N GLU A 44 10.32 13.99 3.13
CA GLU A 44 10.66 12.58 3.33
C GLU A 44 10.47 11.78 2.05
N ARG A 45 11.37 10.82 1.81
CA ARG A 45 11.21 9.85 0.72
C ARG A 45 10.47 8.64 1.27
N MET A 46 9.40 8.26 0.61
CA MET A 46 8.68 7.01 0.89
C MET A 46 8.81 6.05 -0.29
N ASP A 47 8.80 4.74 -0.04
CA ASP A 47 8.74 3.78 -1.14
C ASP A 47 7.29 3.63 -1.61
N ALA A 48 7.09 3.60 -2.92
CA ALA A 48 5.74 3.58 -3.50
C ALA A 48 5.07 2.21 -3.37
N SER A 49 5.86 1.14 -3.20
CA SER A 49 5.37 -0.24 -3.08
C SER A 49 4.75 -0.54 -1.72
N ILE A 50 4.87 0.35 -0.73
CA ILE A 50 4.37 0.11 0.64
C ILE A 50 2.86 0.38 0.73
N ASP A 51 2.28 1.13 -0.20
CA ASP A 51 0.83 1.43 -0.21
C ASP A 51 0.02 0.54 -1.16
N GLU A 52 0.67 -0.32 -1.96
CA GLU A 52 -0.04 -1.26 -2.85
C GLU A 52 -0.74 -2.39 -2.06
N ASP A 53 -0.45 -2.53 -0.76
CA ASP A 53 -0.96 -3.59 0.12
C ASP A 53 -2.21 -3.17 0.94
N GLU A 54 -2.66 -1.91 0.92
CA GLU A 54 -3.82 -1.45 1.71
C GLU A 54 -5.19 -1.67 1.03
N ASP A 55 -5.23 -2.00 -0.26
CA ASP A 55 -6.48 -2.23 -1.02
C ASP A 55 -6.90 -3.71 -1.10
N GLU A 56 -6.13 -4.67 -0.55
CA GLU A 56 -6.42 -6.13 -0.62
C GLU A 56 -7.08 -6.69 0.66
N VAL A 57 -8.05 -5.97 1.24
CA VAL A 57 -8.95 -6.50 2.29
C VAL A 57 -10.40 -6.44 1.85
N ALA A 58 -10.71 -7.05 0.70
CA ALA A 58 -12.07 -7.31 0.26
C ALA A 58 -12.17 -8.57 -0.59
N ALA A 59 -12.15 -9.75 0.03
CA ALA A 59 -12.98 -10.93 -0.29
C ALA A 59 -12.33 -12.23 0.20
N ALA A 60 -12.63 -12.62 1.43
CA ALA A 60 -12.59 -14.04 1.81
C ALA A 60 -13.93 -14.39 2.46
N ALA A 61 -14.95 -14.60 1.62
CA ALA A 61 -16.15 -15.34 2.02
C ALA A 61 -15.75 -16.82 2.20
N PRO A 62 -16.11 -17.48 3.31
CA PRO A 62 -15.82 -18.91 3.46
C PRO A 62 -16.79 -19.69 2.59
N ALA A 63 -16.33 -20.12 1.41
CA ALA A 63 -17.02 -21.12 0.62
C ALA A 63 -16.94 -22.47 1.36
N ALA A 64 -18.10 -23.00 1.70
CA ALA A 64 -18.28 -24.34 2.22
C ALA A 64 -17.67 -25.39 1.28
N THR A 65 -16.72 -26.18 1.77
CA THR A 65 -16.34 -27.45 1.14
C THR A 65 -16.96 -28.60 1.92
N GLY A 66 -18.11 -29.06 1.45
CA GLY A 66 -18.57 -30.41 1.71
C GLY A 66 -17.82 -31.41 0.83
N GLY A 67 -17.65 -32.63 1.36
CA GLY A 67 -17.41 -33.82 0.56
C GLY A 67 -16.03 -34.46 0.72
N ALA A 68 -15.84 -35.25 1.77
CA ALA A 68 -14.86 -36.34 1.77
C ALA A 68 -15.63 -37.67 1.66
N PRO A 69 -15.39 -38.51 0.63
CA PRO A 69 -15.92 -39.87 0.59
C PRO A 69 -14.97 -40.78 1.38
N ALA A 70 -15.46 -41.35 2.48
CA ALA A 70 -14.73 -42.37 3.25
C ALA A 70 -15.30 -43.76 2.95
N ALA A 71 -14.43 -44.58 2.35
CA ALA A 71 -14.29 -46.03 2.53
C ALA A 71 -15.40 -46.99 2.05
N ALA A 72 -15.09 -47.70 0.96
CA ALA A 72 -15.51 -49.06 0.60
C ALA A 72 -14.41 -49.58 -0.35
N SER A 73 -13.77 -50.76 -0.23
CA SER A 73 -14.00 -51.98 0.53
C SER A 73 -12.70 -52.81 0.53
N SER A 74 -12.52 -53.70 1.52
CA SER A 74 -12.28 -55.13 1.26
C SER A 74 -12.27 -55.93 2.57
N GLU A 75 -13.20 -56.87 2.64
CA GLU A 75 -13.42 -57.89 3.66
C GLU A 75 -12.27 -58.92 3.79
N ASP A 76 -12.13 -59.48 5.00
CA ASP A 76 -12.27 -60.92 5.32
C ASP A 76 -11.17 -61.56 6.21
N ALA A 77 -11.65 -62.46 7.08
CA ALA A 77 -10.98 -63.55 7.82
C ALA A 77 -10.57 -63.36 9.31
N ALA A 78 -11.52 -63.75 10.19
CA ALA A 78 -11.45 -64.91 11.11
C ALA A 78 -10.90 -64.79 12.57
N GLN A 79 -11.74 -65.35 13.47
CA GLN A 79 -11.55 -65.86 14.87
C GLN A 79 -11.70 -64.79 15.98
N GLU A 80 -12.58 -64.91 16.98
CA GLU A 80 -13.19 -66.05 17.71
C GLU A 80 -14.65 -65.71 18.13
#